data_AF-A0A5E7CAU0-F1
#
_entry.id   AF-A0A5E7CAU0-F1
#
_cell.length_a   1.000
_cell.length_b   1.000
_cell.length_c   1.000
_cell.angle_alpha   90.00
_cell.angle_beta   90.00
_cell.angle_gamma   90.00
#
_symmetry.space_group_name_H-M   'P 1'
#
loop_
_entity.id
_entity.type
_entity.pdbx_description
1 polymer ?
#
loop_
_entity_poly.entity_id
_entity_poly.type
_entity_poly.pdbx_seq_one_letter_code
_entity_poly.pdbx_strand_id
1 'polypeptide(L)'
;MADANSYYGLLRSSCARVDVWHTTYHHPLPGAAAVVEWFKGSGLRPFLDPLDEAEREEYLRRYTAAIEQAYPVLADGEVLLPFPRMFIVATR
;
A
#
# COMPACT_ATOMS: atom_id res chain seq x y z
N MET A 1 2.01 12.84 2.36
CA MET A 1 3.25 12.15 1.93
C MET A 1 4.05 13.17 1.13
N ALA A 2 5.36 13.31 1.35
CA ALA A 2 6.17 14.21 0.53
C ALA A 2 6.19 13.73 -0.93
N ASP A 3 6.02 14.64 -1.88
CA ASP A 3 6.01 14.35 -3.31
C ASP A 3 7.44 14.37 -3.91
N ALA A 4 7.56 14.07 -5.20
CA ALA A 4 8.86 14.04 -5.86
C ALA A 4 9.60 15.38 -5.78
N ASN A 5 8.87 16.50 -5.88
CA ASN A 5 9.42 17.85 -5.78
C ASN A 5 10.01 18.12 -4.40
N SER A 6 9.32 17.70 -3.34
CA SER A 6 9.76 17.86 -1.96
C SER A 6 11.09 17.14 -1.71
N TYR A 7 11.21 15.87 -2.14
CA TYR A 7 12.45 15.11 -2.00
C TYR A 7 13.59 15.65 -2.84
N TYR A 8 13.30 16.04 -4.09
CA TYR A 8 14.30 16.65 -4.97
C TYR A 8 14.85 17.93 -4.35
N GLY A 9 13.98 18.84 -3.90
CA GLY A 9 14.38 20.11 -3.28
C GLY A 9 15.22 19.92 -2.02
N LEU A 10 14.85 18.96 -1.17
CA LEU A 10 15.60 18.63 0.05
C LEU A 10 17.03 18.18 -0.25
N LEU A 11 17.22 17.34 -1.27
CA LEU A 11 18.51 16.68 -1.54
C LEU A 11 19.40 17.46 -2.51
N ARG A 12 18.81 18.27 -3.41
CA ARG A 12 19.54 18.93 -4.49
C ARG A 12 20.66 19.86 -4.01
N SER A 13 20.52 20.46 -2.83
CA SER A 13 21.53 21.35 -2.23
C SER A 13 22.82 20.65 -1.84
N SER A 14 22.76 19.33 -1.59
CA SER A 14 23.86 18.54 -1.01
C SER A 14 24.36 17.42 -1.93
N CYS A 15 23.80 17.30 -3.14
CA CYS A 15 24.08 16.24 -4.08
C CYS A 15 24.34 16.78 -5.49
N ALA A 16 25.36 16.25 -6.17
CA ALA A 16 25.63 16.53 -7.58
C ALA A 16 24.49 16.05 -8.51
N ARG A 17 23.86 14.93 -8.17
CA ARG A 17 22.72 14.36 -8.91
C ARG A 17 21.65 13.82 -7.96
N VAL A 18 20.39 14.04 -8.32
CA VAL A 18 19.22 13.47 -7.64
C VAL A 18 18.23 13.00 -8.70
N ASP A 19 17.92 11.71 -8.70
CA ASP A 19 16.87 11.10 -9.51
C ASP A 19 15.72 10.70 -8.58
N VAL A 20 14.50 11.10 -8.94
CA VAL A 20 13.28 10.77 -8.19
C VAL A 20 12.26 10.24 -9.17
N TRP A 21 11.65 9.09 -8.87
CA TRP A 21 10.59 8.54 -9.71
C TRP A 21 9.56 7.78 -8.89
N HIS A 22 8.41 7.55 -9.53
CA HIS A 22 7.31 6.76 -9.00
C HIS A 22 7.09 5.54 -9.89
N THR A 23 6.92 4.39 -9.25
CA THR A 23 6.45 3.17 -9.92
C THR A 23 5.26 2.62 -9.17
N THR A 24 4.16 2.40 -9.87
CA THR A 24 3.02 1.63 -9.33
C THR A 24 3.09 0.21 -9.85
N TYR A 25 3.51 -0.71 -8.99
CA TYR A 25 3.42 -2.14 -9.28
C TYR A 25 1.98 -2.60 -9.12
N HIS A 26 1.58 -3.62 -9.87
CA HIS A 26 0.25 -4.21 -9.76
C HIS A 26 0.42 -5.69 -9.46
N HIS A 27 -0.19 -6.14 -8.37
CA HIS A 27 -0.10 -7.52 -7.91
C HIS A 27 -1.45 -8.21 -8.07
N PRO A 28 -1.55 -9.26 -8.92
CA PRO A 28 -2.73 -10.12 -8.94
C PRO A 28 -2.79 -10.91 -7.63
N LEU A 29 -3.96 -10.91 -6.99
CA LEU A 29 -4.24 -11.63 -5.76
C LEU A 29 -5.61 -12.32 -5.85
N PRO A 30 -5.76 -13.54 -5.30
CA PRO A 30 -7.01 -14.30 -5.41
C PRO A 30 -8.10 -13.72 -4.50
N GLY A 31 -8.84 -12.75 -5.03
CA GLY A 31 -9.97 -12.09 -4.37
C GLY A 31 -9.59 -11.13 -3.23
N ALA A 32 -10.62 -10.51 -2.65
CA ALA A 32 -10.48 -9.50 -1.60
C ALA A 32 -9.87 -10.04 -0.30
N ALA A 33 -10.16 -11.29 0.08
CA ALA A 33 -9.60 -11.90 1.28
C ALA A 33 -8.06 -11.95 1.24
N ALA A 34 -7.47 -12.25 0.06
CA ALA A 34 -6.02 -12.25 -0.12
C ALA A 34 -5.40 -10.85 0.05
N VAL A 35 -6.11 -9.80 -0.36
CA VAL A 35 -5.72 -8.40 -0.13
C VAL A 35 -5.73 -8.09 1.38
N VAL A 36 -6.75 -8.53 2.11
CA VAL A 36 -6.83 -8.33 3.57
C VAL A 36 -5.67 -9.03 4.29
N GLU A 37 -5.38 -10.29 3.95
CA GLU A 37 -4.23 -11.02 4.50
C GLU A 37 -2.90 -10.33 4.19
N TRP A 38 -2.73 -9.80 2.98
CA TRP A 38 -1.56 -9.01 2.61
C TRP A 38 -1.37 -7.78 3.52
N PHE A 39 -2.46 -7.09 3.84
CA PHE A 39 -2.41 -5.91 4.71
C PHE A 39 -2.21 -6.26 6.19
N LYS A 40 -2.69 -7.41 6.67
CA LYS A 40 -2.33 -7.91 8.02
C LYS A 40 -0.81 -7.98 8.20
N GLY A 41 -0.08 -8.40 7.17
CA GLY A 41 1.39 -8.45 7.20
C GLY A 41 2.10 -7.10 7.12
N SER A 42 1.49 -6.05 6.55
CA SER A 42 2.21 -4.84 6.14
C SER A 42 1.76 -3.53 6.80
N GLY A 43 0.49 -3.38 7.16
CA GLY A 43 -0.03 -2.10 7.66
C GLY A 43 -1.28 -2.16 8.52
N LEU A 44 -1.92 -3.33 8.64
CA LEU A 44 -3.17 -3.47 9.41
C LEU A 44 -2.94 -3.75 10.89
N ARG A 45 -1.76 -4.27 11.27
CA ARG A 45 -1.40 -4.58 12.67
C ARG A 45 -1.71 -3.44 13.65
N PRO A 46 -1.30 -2.17 13.43
CA PRO A 46 -1.61 -1.07 14.35
C PRO A 46 -3.11 -0.84 14.62
N PHE A 47 -3.99 -1.30 13.74
CA PHE A 47 -5.44 -1.19 13.90
C PHE A 47 -6.07 -2.43 14.56
N LEU A 48 -5.44 -3.60 14.43
CA LEU A 48 -5.93 -4.86 15.00
C LEU A 48 -5.38 -5.11 16.40
N ASP A 49 -4.13 -4.74 16.65
CA ASP A 49 -3.44 -4.97 17.92
C ASP A 49 -4.12 -4.37 19.17
N PRO A 50 -4.82 -3.20 19.10
CA PRO A 50 -5.51 -2.66 20.28
C PRO A 50 -6.90 -3.25 20.54
N LEU A 51 -7.41 -4.12 19.65
CA LEU A 51 -8.77 -4.66 19.71
C LEU A 51 -8.81 -5.99 20.45
N ASP A 52 -9.94 -6.28 21.12
CA ASP A 52 -10.23 -7.64 21.56
C ASP A 52 -10.63 -8.57 20.39
N GLU A 53 -10.86 -9.85 20.66
CA GLU A 53 -11.15 -10.81 19.60
C GLU A 53 -12.47 -10.52 18.85
N ALA A 54 -13.52 -10.09 19.56
CA ALA A 54 -14.82 -9.80 18.95
C ALA A 54 -14.76 -8.52 18.12
N GLU A 55 -14.09 -7.50 18.63
CA GLU A 55 -13.82 -6.26 17.90
C GLU A 55 -12.98 -6.51 16.67
N ARG A 56 -11.97 -7.38 16.76
CA ARG A 56 -11.11 -7.77 15.64
C ARG A 56 -11.88 -8.49 14.55
N GLU A 57 -12.76 -9.42 14.91
CA GLU A 57 -13.62 -10.13 13.96
C GLU A 57 -14.53 -9.15 13.21
N GLU A 58 -15.20 -8.26 13.95
CA GLU A 58 -16.11 -7.26 13.34
C GLU A 58 -15.34 -6.24 12.49
N TYR A 59 -14.16 -5.81 12.91
CA TYR A 59 -13.29 -4.94 12.11
C TYR A 59 -12.91 -5.62 10.79
N LEU A 60 -12.44 -6.87 10.84
CA LEU A 60 -12.02 -7.60 9.65
C LEU A 60 -13.19 -7.85 8.71
N ARG A 61 -14.39 -8.14 9.22
CA ARG A 61 -15.60 -8.29 8.41
C ARG A 61 -15.92 -7.01 7.64
N ARG A 62 -15.91 -5.86 8.33
CA ARG A 62 -16.18 -4.55 7.72
C ARG A 62 -15.08 -4.13 6.75
N TYR A 63 -13.82 -4.36 7.11
CA TYR A 63 -12.66 -4.06 6.28
C TYR A 63 -12.68 -4.90 4.99
N THR A 64 -12.98 -6.19 5.07
CA THR A 64 -13.09 -7.08 3.89
C THR A 64 -14.17 -6.58 2.94
N ALA A 65 -15.36 -6.25 3.44
CA ALA A 65 -16.44 -5.71 2.59
C ALA A 65 -16.05 -4.38 1.91
N ALA A 66 -15.26 -3.53 2.59
CA ALA A 66 -14.74 -2.31 1.98
C ALA A 66 -13.69 -2.61 0.90
N ILE A 67 -12.83 -3.62 1.10
CA ILE A 67 -11.84 -4.06 0.12
C ILE A 67 -12.51 -4.64 -1.13
N GLU A 68 -13.58 -5.41 -0.99
CA GLU A 68 -14.37 -5.94 -2.13
C GLU A 68 -14.93 -4.82 -3.02
N GLN A 69 -15.34 -3.70 -2.41
CA GLN A 69 -15.84 -2.54 -3.15
C GLN A 69 -14.71 -1.73 -3.79
N ALA A 70 -13.59 -1.56 -3.09
CA ALA A 70 -12.45 -0.78 -3.56
C ALA A 70 -11.66 -1.49 -4.65
N TYR A 71 -11.61 -2.81 -4.60
CA TYR A 71 -10.87 -3.65 -5.54
C TYR A 71 -11.77 -4.77 -6.10
N PRO A 72 -12.58 -4.45 -7.12
CA PRO A 72 -13.45 -5.42 -7.75
C PRO A 72 -12.67 -6.60 -8.34
N VAL A 73 -13.24 -7.78 -8.21
CA VAL A 73 -12.71 -9.01 -8.81
C VAL A 73 -12.85 -8.95 -10.33
N LEU A 74 -11.78 -9.29 -11.04
CA LEU A 74 -11.71 -9.38 -12.49
C LEU A 74 -12.36 -10.68 -13.00
N ALA A 75 -12.50 -10.80 -14.31
CA ALA A 75 -13.19 -11.94 -14.94
C ALA A 75 -12.53 -13.31 -14.65
N ASP A 76 -11.25 -13.32 -14.30
CA ASP A 76 -10.47 -14.50 -13.95
C ASP A 76 -10.48 -14.82 -12.44
N GLY A 77 -11.20 -14.06 -11.63
CA GLY A 77 -11.27 -14.23 -10.18
C GLY A 77 -10.17 -13.51 -9.39
N GLU A 78 -9.28 -12.79 -10.08
CA GLU A 78 -8.18 -12.05 -9.46
C GLU A 78 -8.59 -10.62 -9.09
N VAL A 79 -7.92 -10.06 -8.10
CA VAL A 79 -7.90 -8.64 -7.78
C VAL A 79 -6.55 -8.08 -8.15
N LEU A 80 -6.53 -6.95 -8.87
CA LEU A 80 -5.29 -6.28 -9.22
C LEU A 80 -4.97 -5.17 -8.22
N LEU A 81 -4.15 -5.48 -7.21
CA LEU A 81 -3.80 -4.55 -6.14
C LEU A 81 -2.68 -3.58 -6.59
N PRO A 82 -2.94 -2.25 -6.65
CA PRO A 82 -1.91 -1.26 -6.94
C PRO A 82 -1.00 -1.05 -5.72
N PHE A 83 0.29 -0.93 -5.99
CA PHE A 83 1.32 -0.78 -4.98
C PHE A 83 2.31 0.33 -5.37
N PRO A 84 1.95 1.60 -5.09
CA PRO A 84 2.78 2.76 -5.44
C PRO A 84 4.04 2.81 -4.57
N ARG A 85 5.19 3.00 -5.22
CA ARG A 85 6.51 3.11 -4.61
C ARG A 85 7.19 4.37 -5.11
N MET A 86 7.67 5.19 -4.17
CA MET A 86 8.61 6.29 -4.44
C MET A 86 10.03 5.76 -4.37
N PHE A 87 10.85 6.10 -5.36
CA PHE A 87 12.26 5.78 -5.38
C PHE A 87 13.07 7.06 -5.54
N ILE A 88 14.20 7.10 -4.83
CA ILE A 88 15.09 8.25 -4.78
C ILE A 88 16.52 7.73 -4.84
N VAL A 89 17.30 8.23 -5.79
CA VAL A 89 18.74 7.98 -5.91
C VAL A 89 19.46 9.33 -5.86
N ALA A 90 20.37 9.48 -4.92
CA ALA A 90 21.16 10.69 -4.75
C ALA A 90 22.65 10.36 -4.76
N THR A 91 23.44 11.16 -5.48
CA THR A 91 24.89 11.02 -5.58
C THR A 91 25.54 12.33 -5.16
N ARG A 92 26.49 12.25 -4.23
CA ARG A 92 27.18 13.41 -3.68
C ARG A 92 28.15 14.02 -4.69
#